data_AF-A0A0F2MJV3-F1
#
_entry.id   AF-A0A0F2MJV3-F1
#
_cell.length_a   1.000
_cell.length_b   1.000
_cell.length_c   1.000
_cell.angle_alpha   90.00
_cell.angle_beta   90.00
_cell.angle_gamma   90.00
#
_symmetry.space_group_name_H-M   'P 1'
#
loop_
_entity.id
_entity.type
_entity.pdbx_description
1 polymer ?
#
loop_
_entity_poly.entity_id
_entity_poly.type
_entity_poly.pdbx_seq_one_letter_code
_entity_poly.pdbx_strand_id
1 'polypeptide(L)'
;MPSTSASEICFLSSLPAKNTGQKVRFLGCVTDYDPITGVYTLQHPYQPPTPSTGSGTHVPAHAVRARVNVDLVLKGLTAEQTTVGAWVNVMGYVTGHTAPATSASDRRRGPACVDVQALILWSTGPLDVQAYERQLEAMLTMRTGTVAGTGT
;
A
#
# COMPACT_ATOMS: atom_id res chain seq x y z
N MET A 1 -11.51 -15.14 -14.37
CA MET A 1 -12.73 -14.57 -13.76
C MET A 1 -12.29 -13.66 -12.63
N PRO A 2 -12.51 -12.34 -12.67
CA PRO A 2 -12.22 -11.48 -11.52
C PRO A 2 -13.12 -11.92 -10.36
N SER A 3 -12.54 -12.31 -9.22
CA SER A 3 -13.33 -12.70 -8.05
C SER A 3 -14.11 -11.50 -7.53
N THR A 4 -15.35 -11.72 -7.10
CA THR A 4 -16.21 -10.71 -6.45
C THR A 4 -15.79 -10.40 -5.01
N SER A 5 -14.53 -10.65 -4.65
CA SER A 5 -14.01 -10.40 -3.31
C SER A 5 -14.06 -8.91 -3.00
N ALA A 6 -14.61 -8.56 -1.83
CA ALA A 6 -14.59 -7.21 -1.31
C ALA A 6 -13.13 -6.72 -1.21
N SER A 7 -12.90 -5.46 -1.55
CA SER A 7 -11.57 -4.86 -1.42
C SER A 7 -11.25 -4.62 0.06
N GLU A 8 -10.06 -5.02 0.48
CA GLU A 8 -9.58 -4.73 1.82
C GLU A 8 -8.85 -3.39 1.86
N ILE A 9 -9.30 -2.47 2.71
CA ILE A 9 -8.60 -1.21 2.96
C ILE A 9 -7.44 -1.45 3.94
N CYS A 10 -6.23 -1.03 3.58
CA CYS A 10 -5.04 -1.23 4.40
C CYS A 10 -3.99 -0.12 4.19
N PHE A 11 -3.02 -0.06 5.10
CA PHE A 11 -1.83 0.77 4.89
C PHE A 11 -0.93 0.18 3.80
N LEU A 12 -0.18 1.05 3.12
CA LEU A 12 0.82 0.64 2.13
C LEU A 12 1.88 -0.27 2.76
N SER A 13 2.29 0.02 4.00
CA SER A 13 3.24 -0.80 4.77
C SER A 13 2.74 -2.21 5.08
N SER A 14 1.42 -2.45 5.02
CA SER A 14 0.83 -3.78 5.22
C SER A 14 0.74 -4.62 3.94
N LEU A 15 1.01 -4.04 2.77
CA LEU A 15 0.95 -4.76 1.48
C LEU A 15 1.86 -5.99 1.40
N PRO A 16 3.07 -6.02 1.99
CA PRO A 16 3.91 -7.22 1.96
C PRO A 16 3.28 -8.46 2.61
N ALA A 17 2.32 -8.27 3.52
CA ALA A 17 1.59 -9.35 4.17
C ALA A 17 0.32 -9.80 3.41
N LYS A 18 0.02 -9.18 2.26
CA LYS A 18 -1.14 -9.51 1.41
C LYS A 18 -0.76 -10.59 0.42
N ASN A 19 -1.72 -11.41 0.03
CA ASN A 19 -1.48 -12.52 -0.89
C ASN A 19 -1.66 -12.05 -2.34
N THR A 20 -0.89 -12.63 -3.27
CA THR A 20 -1.18 -12.49 -4.71
C THR A 20 -2.63 -12.87 -5.01
N GLY A 21 -3.32 -12.05 -5.80
CA GLY A 21 -4.74 -12.17 -6.12
C GLY A 21 -5.68 -11.50 -5.11
N GLN A 22 -5.17 -10.99 -3.98
CA GLN A 22 -5.99 -10.25 -3.01
C GLN A 22 -6.34 -8.85 -3.53
N LYS A 23 -7.61 -8.47 -3.40
CA LYS A 23 -8.09 -7.13 -3.75
C LYS A 23 -7.82 -6.16 -2.59
N VAL A 24 -7.03 -5.13 -2.83
CA VAL A 24 -6.60 -4.15 -1.82
C VAL A 24 -7.03 -2.74 -2.20
N ARG A 25 -7.21 -1.90 -1.18
CA ARG A 25 -7.39 -0.45 -1.29
C ARG A 25 -6.42 0.24 -0.34
N PHE A 26 -5.58 1.11 -0.86
CA PHE A 26 -4.59 1.81 -0.05
C PHE A 26 -4.33 3.21 -0.61
N LEU A 27 -3.71 4.03 0.23
CA LEU A 27 -3.25 5.37 -0.12
C LEU A 27 -1.73 5.34 -0.29
N GLY A 28 -1.21 6.10 -1.26
CA GLY A 28 0.22 6.33 -1.41
C GLY A 28 0.53 7.66 -2.07
N CYS A 29 1.73 8.18 -1.79
CA CYS A 29 2.31 9.34 -2.45
C CYS A 29 3.10 8.87 -3.67
N VAL A 30 2.89 9.50 -4.82
CA VAL A 30 3.62 9.23 -6.06
C VAL A 30 5.06 9.68 -5.91
N THR A 31 6.01 8.77 -6.04
CA THR A 31 7.44 9.09 -6.00
C THR A 31 8.11 8.97 -7.35
N ASP A 32 7.54 8.17 -8.25
CA ASP A 32 8.03 7.97 -9.61
C ASP A 32 6.91 7.47 -10.52
N TYR A 33 7.02 7.76 -11.82
CA TYR A 33 6.11 7.28 -12.85
C TYR A 33 6.87 7.03 -14.15
N ASP A 34 6.82 5.79 -14.62
CA ASP A 34 7.35 5.40 -15.93
C ASP A 34 6.22 5.35 -16.95
N PRO A 35 6.13 6.31 -17.89
CA PRO A 35 5.07 6.35 -18.89
C PRO A 35 5.22 5.29 -19.99
N ILE A 36 6.40 4.67 -20.13
CA ILE A 36 6.62 3.60 -21.12
C ILE A 36 6.03 2.29 -20.59
N THR A 37 6.26 1.99 -19.31
CA THR A 37 5.78 0.76 -18.68
C THR A 37 4.41 0.90 -18.01
N GLY A 38 3.91 2.13 -17.84
CA GLY A 38 2.65 2.38 -17.14
C GLY A 38 2.72 2.02 -15.67
N VAL A 39 3.89 2.17 -15.04
CA VAL A 39 4.11 1.79 -13.63
C VAL A 39 4.36 3.03 -12.77
N TYR A 40 3.55 3.16 -11.72
CA TYR A 40 3.77 4.09 -10.62
C TYR A 40 4.58 3.46 -9.52
N THR A 41 5.48 4.23 -8.91
CA THR A 41 6.02 3.88 -7.61
C THR A 41 5.36 4.75 -6.54
N LEU A 42 4.68 4.11 -5.60
CA LEU A 42 4.04 4.78 -4.46
C LEU A 42 4.77 4.46 -3.15
N GLN A 43 4.83 5.45 -2.27
CA GLN A 43 5.34 5.33 -0.90
C GLN A 43 4.40 5.98 0.10
N HIS A 44 4.45 5.52 1.35
CA HIS A 44 3.76 6.17 2.46
C HIS A 44 4.71 6.15 3.67
N PRO A 45 5.01 7.30 4.30
CA PRO A 45 5.95 7.37 5.42
C PRO A 45 5.40 6.81 6.74
N TYR A 46 4.19 6.25 6.73
CA TYR A 46 3.49 5.88 7.95
C TYR A 46 4.01 4.56 8.53
N GLN A 47 4.48 4.69 9.76
CA GLN A 47 4.74 3.73 10.83
C GLN A 47 3.53 3.19 11.57
N PRO A 48 2.90 2.04 11.25
CA PRO A 48 2.02 1.43 12.23
C PRO A 48 2.85 1.16 13.50
N PRO A 49 2.36 1.52 14.70
CA PRO A 49 3.05 1.17 15.93
C PRO A 49 3.12 -0.36 16.02
N THR A 50 4.29 -0.93 15.78
CA THR A 50 4.51 -2.36 16.00
C THR A 50 4.44 -2.62 17.50
N PRO A 51 3.68 -3.61 17.98
CA PRO A 51 3.82 -4.06 19.35
C PRO A 51 5.28 -4.44 19.56
N SER A 52 5.90 -3.82 20.56
CA SER A 52 7.32 -3.95 20.88
C SER A 52 7.64 -5.37 21.36
N THR A 53 7.69 -6.32 20.43
CA THR A 53 8.14 -7.69 20.71
C THR A 53 9.61 -7.78 20.37
N GLY A 54 10.47 -7.26 21.26
CA GLY A 54 11.86 -7.65 21.57
C GLY A 54 12.86 -8.14 20.51
N SER A 55 12.57 -8.09 19.21
CA SER A 55 13.41 -8.62 18.13
C SER A 55 13.64 -7.52 17.11
N GLY A 56 14.87 -6.99 17.10
CA GLY A 56 15.30 -5.79 16.38
C GLY A 56 15.37 -5.92 14.86
N THR A 57 14.24 -6.21 14.19
CA THR A 57 14.10 -5.99 12.75
C THR A 57 12.93 -5.04 12.50
N HIS A 58 13.13 -3.79 12.89
CA HIS A 58 12.25 -2.69 12.54
C HIS A 58 12.41 -2.43 11.03
N VAL A 59 11.45 -2.90 10.22
CA VAL A 59 11.40 -2.53 8.80
C VAL A 59 11.00 -1.06 8.73
N PRO A 60 11.87 -0.15 8.28
CA PRO A 60 11.54 1.27 8.26
C PRO A 60 10.35 1.57 7.34
N ALA A 61 9.59 2.65 7.59
CA ALA A 61 8.42 3.05 6.77
C ALA A 61 8.74 3.15 5.28
N HIS A 62 9.93 3.69 5.01
CA HIS A 62 10.48 3.91 3.69
C HIS A 62 10.94 2.61 3.00
N ALA A 63 10.85 1.47 3.68
CA ALA A 63 11.29 0.18 3.18
C ALA A 63 10.22 -0.58 2.39
N VAL A 64 9.00 -0.04 2.25
CA VAL A 64 7.98 -0.61 1.36
C VAL A 64 7.65 0.36 0.23
N ARG A 65 7.66 -0.16 -1.01
CA ARG A 65 7.19 0.53 -2.20
C ARG A 65 6.08 -0.28 -2.84
N ALA A 66 5.04 0.38 -3.31
CA ALA A 66 4.05 -0.25 -4.18
C ALA A 66 4.38 0.13 -5.63
N ARG A 67 4.61 -0.87 -6.48
CA ARG A 67 4.71 -0.68 -7.93
C ARG A 67 3.33 -0.96 -8.53
N VAL A 68 2.66 0.08 -8.99
CA VAL A 68 1.29 0.00 -9.44
C VAL A 68 1.25 0.09 -10.96
N ASN A 69 0.95 -1.02 -11.62
CA ASN A 69 0.64 -1.02 -13.05
C ASN A 69 -0.75 -0.38 -13.26
N VAL A 70 -0.82 0.60 -14.14
CA VAL A 70 -2.05 1.37 -14.43
C VAL A 70 -2.60 1.16 -15.84
N ASP A 71 -2.13 0.15 -16.58
CA ASP A 71 -2.54 -0.08 -17.98
C ASP A 71 -4.06 -0.17 -18.13
N LEU A 72 -4.74 -0.78 -17.16
CA LEU A 72 -6.20 -0.91 -17.17
C LEU A 72 -6.96 0.41 -16.94
N VAL A 73 -6.30 1.41 -16.35
CA VAL A 73 -6.89 2.72 -16.03
C VAL A 73 -6.24 3.87 -16.79
N LEU A 74 -5.27 3.57 -17.67
CA LEU A 74 -4.39 4.54 -18.33
C LEU A 74 -5.17 5.63 -19.07
N LYS A 75 -6.24 5.24 -19.78
CA LYS A 75 -7.08 6.16 -20.58
C LYS A 75 -7.81 7.22 -19.74
N GLY A 76 -7.94 7.01 -18.43
CA GLY A 76 -8.60 7.93 -17.51
C GLY A 76 -7.65 8.70 -16.60
N LEU A 77 -6.33 8.56 -16.77
CA LEU A 77 -5.37 9.26 -15.94
C LEU A 77 -5.22 10.73 -16.34
N THR A 78 -5.19 11.58 -15.33
CA THR A 78 -4.95 13.02 -15.43
C THR A 78 -3.54 13.36 -14.94
N ALA A 79 -3.04 14.54 -15.31
CA ALA A 79 -1.74 15.03 -14.85
C ALA A 79 -1.63 15.08 -13.32
N GLU A 80 -2.74 15.37 -12.62
CA GLU A 80 -2.77 15.39 -11.15
C GLU A 80 -2.51 14.02 -10.54
N GLN A 81 -2.88 12.94 -11.25
CA GLN A 81 -2.67 11.57 -10.79
C GLN A 81 -1.26 11.07 -11.10
N THR A 82 -0.57 11.62 -12.10
CA THR A 82 0.80 11.23 -12.53
C THR A 82 1.92 12.07 -11.91
N THR A 83 1.58 13.17 -11.21
CA THR A 83 2.57 14.12 -10.68
C THR A 83 3.25 13.57 -9.41
N VAL A 84 4.58 13.64 -9.37
CA VAL A 84 5.37 13.31 -8.17
C VAL A 84 4.95 14.22 -7.00
N GLY A 85 4.73 13.61 -5.83
CA GLY A 85 4.22 14.29 -4.64
C GLY A 85 2.70 14.26 -4.51
N ALA A 86 1.96 13.82 -5.54
CA ALA A 86 0.52 13.67 -5.46
C ALA A 86 0.12 12.47 -4.57
N TRP A 87 -0.92 12.66 -3.76
CA TRP A 87 -1.50 11.59 -2.95
C TRP A 87 -2.66 10.92 -3.70
N VAL A 88 -2.50 9.64 -3.99
CA VAL A 88 -3.47 8.86 -4.76
C VAL A 88 -4.00 7.68 -3.96
N ASN A 89 -5.30 7.45 -4.09
CA ASN A 89 -5.93 6.21 -3.66
C ASN A 89 -5.87 5.20 -4.80
N VAL A 90 -5.51 3.96 -4.47
CA VAL A 90 -5.45 2.85 -5.40
C VAL A 90 -6.38 1.74 -4.91
N MET A 91 -7.21 1.22 -5.81
CA MET A 91 -7.86 -0.07 -5.65
C MET A 91 -7.36 -1.02 -6.72
N GLY A 92 -6.85 -2.17 -6.32
CA GLY A 92 -6.19 -3.09 -7.24
C GLY A 92 -6.04 -4.51 -6.69
N TYR A 93 -5.43 -5.36 -7.50
CA TYR A 93 -5.05 -6.71 -7.08
C TYR A 93 -3.54 -6.78 -6.88
N VAL A 94 -3.11 -7.42 -5.80
CA VAL A 94 -1.70 -7.76 -5.61
C VAL A 94 -1.30 -8.79 -6.67
N THR A 95 -0.24 -8.53 -7.41
CA THR A 95 0.24 -9.40 -8.51
C THR A 95 1.58 -10.06 -8.19
N GLY A 96 2.35 -9.51 -7.24
CA GLY A 96 3.63 -10.08 -6.86
C GLY A 96 4.35 -9.34 -5.74
N HIS A 97 5.44 -9.93 -5.26
CA HIS A 97 6.28 -9.38 -4.21
C HIS A 97 7.75 -9.51 -4.61
N THR A 98 8.52 -8.46 -4.38
CA THR A 98 9.98 -8.49 -4.45
C THR A 98 10.53 -8.37 -3.03
N ALA A 99 11.17 -9.44 -2.56
CA ALA A 99 11.75 -9.49 -1.22
C ALA A 99 12.80 -8.38 -1.02
N PRO A 100 12.88 -7.78 0.19
CA PRO A 100 13.93 -6.83 0.55
C PRO A 100 15.30 -7.54 0.61
N ALA A 101 16.39 -6.77 0.54
CA ALA A 101 17.73 -7.31 0.84
C ALA A 101 17.79 -7.84 2.28
N THR A 102 18.00 -9.14 2.46
CA THR A 102 18.10 -9.76 3.79
C THR A 102 19.54 -9.94 4.27
N SER A 103 20.55 -9.60 3.45
CA SER A 103 21.97 -9.84 3.74
C SER A 103 22.85 -8.64 3.39
N ALA A 104 23.91 -8.43 4.18
CA ALA A 104 24.90 -7.36 3.96
C ALA A 104 25.67 -7.47 2.63
N SER A 105 25.65 -8.63 1.98
CA SER A 105 26.19 -8.87 0.63
C SER A 105 25.23 -8.43 -0.49
N ASP A 106 23.96 -8.18 -0.19
CA ASP A 106 22.91 -7.86 -1.16
C ASP A 106 22.49 -6.38 -1.07
N ARG A 107 23.45 -5.48 -0.83
CA ARG A 107 23.24 -4.02 -0.77
C ARG A 107 22.70 -3.39 -2.07
N ARG A 108 22.57 -4.19 -3.15
CA ARG A 108 21.97 -3.78 -4.42
C ARG A 108 20.46 -3.98 -4.45
N ARG A 109 19.91 -4.85 -3.60
CA ARG A 109 18.47 -5.13 -3.56
C ARG A 109 17.81 -4.06 -2.67
N GLY A 110 16.99 -3.24 -3.31
CA GLY A 110 16.35 -2.08 -2.69
C GLY A 110 15.27 -2.44 -1.65
N PRO A 111 14.41 -1.48 -1.27
CA PRO A 111 13.29 -1.73 -0.37
C PRO A 111 12.35 -2.83 -0.90
N ALA A 112 11.56 -3.42 0.00
CA ALA A 112 10.53 -4.39 -0.38
C ALA A 112 9.56 -3.72 -1.37
N CYS A 113 9.32 -4.36 -2.51
CA CYS A 113 8.36 -3.88 -3.50
C CYS A 113 7.18 -4.83 -3.58
N VAL A 114 5.96 -4.29 -3.63
CA VAL A 114 4.75 -5.06 -3.90
C VAL A 114 4.16 -4.59 -5.23
N ASP A 115 3.93 -5.52 -6.13
CA ASP A 115 3.34 -5.25 -7.44
C ASP A 115 1.82 -5.30 -7.32
N VAL A 116 1.15 -4.29 -7.88
CA VAL A 116 -0.30 -4.16 -7.86
C VAL A 116 -0.81 -3.80 -9.24
N GLN A 117 -1.81 -4.52 -9.74
CA GLN A 117 -2.58 -4.09 -10.91
C GLN A 117 -3.73 -3.17 -10.45
N ALA A 118 -3.69 -1.91 -10.85
CA ALA A 118 -4.78 -0.97 -10.55
C ALA A 118 -6.04 -1.31 -11.37
N LEU A 119 -7.19 -1.23 -10.69
CA LEU A 119 -8.52 -1.25 -11.29
C LEU A 119 -9.16 0.13 -11.24
N ILE A 120 -8.87 0.90 -10.19
CA ILE A 120 -9.37 2.26 -9.97
C ILE A 120 -8.26 3.05 -9.29
N LEU A 121 -8.03 4.27 -9.77
CA LEU A 121 -7.08 5.22 -9.20
C LEU A 121 -7.72 6.61 -9.17
N TRP A 122 -7.64 7.31 -8.04
CA TRP A 122 -8.13 8.68 -7.93
C TRP A 122 -7.23 9.54 -7.04
N SER A 123 -7.13 10.81 -7.40
CA SER A 123 -6.46 11.82 -6.58
C SER A 123 -7.24 12.04 -5.30
N THR A 124 -6.53 12.30 -4.20
CA THR A 124 -7.14 12.61 -2.90
C THR A 124 -7.39 14.10 -2.73
N GLY A 125 -6.83 14.95 -3.61
CA GLY A 125 -6.84 16.40 -3.43
C GLY A 125 -6.07 16.83 -2.17
N PRO A 126 -6.43 17.97 -1.56
CA PRO A 126 -5.87 18.39 -0.28
C PRO A 126 -6.14 17.34 0.80
N LEU A 127 -5.08 16.71 1.31
CA LEU A 127 -5.16 15.62 2.27
C LEU A 127 -4.44 16.00 3.57
N ASP A 128 -5.15 15.93 4.70
CA ASP A 128 -4.53 15.81 6.01
C ASP A 128 -4.14 14.34 6.24
N VAL A 129 -2.87 14.03 5.95
CA VAL A 129 -2.31 12.68 6.04
C VAL A 129 -2.44 12.14 7.47
N GLN A 130 -2.26 12.99 8.48
CA GLN A 130 -2.32 12.59 9.89
C GLN A 130 -3.75 12.25 10.32
N ALA A 131 -4.73 13.02 9.86
CA ALA A 131 -6.14 12.70 10.09
C ALA A 131 -6.54 11.37 9.40
N TYR A 132 -6.09 11.15 8.16
CA TYR A 132 -6.33 9.90 7.44
C TYR A 132 -5.73 8.70 8.17
N GLU A 133 -4.47 8.79 8.62
CA GLU A 133 -3.78 7.74 9.36
C GLU A 133 -4.58 7.34 10.62
N ARG A 134 -4.96 8.32 11.46
CA ARG A 134 -5.76 8.06 12.67
C ARG A 134 -7.11 7.42 12.39
N GLN A 135 -7.80 7.85 11.33
CA GLN A 135 -9.09 7.29 10.95
C GLN A 135 -8.95 5.85 10.43
N LEU A 136 -7.91 5.58 9.63
CA LEU A 136 -7.63 4.25 9.13
C LEU A 136 -7.24 3.30 10.26
N GLU A 137 -6.38 3.73 11.19
CA GLU A 137 -6.09 2.99 12.43
C GLU A 137 -7.37 2.62 13.19
N ALA A 138 -8.20 3.61 13.52
CA ALA A 138 -9.43 3.40 14.27
C ALA A 138 -10.37 2.40 13.58
N MET A 139 -10.53 2.53 12.26
CA MET A 139 -11.35 1.60 11.47
C MET A 139 -10.76 0.18 11.48
N LEU A 140 -9.44 0.03 11.35
CA LEU A 140 -8.78 -1.29 11.38
C LEU A 140 -8.90 -1.91 12.77
N THR A 141 -8.73 -1.14 13.85
CA THR A 141 -8.94 -1.59 15.23
C THR A 141 -10.37 -2.11 15.44
N MET A 142 -11.39 -1.36 14.98
CA MET A 142 -12.79 -1.80 15.06
C MET A 142 -13.03 -3.10 14.30
N ARG A 143 -12.42 -3.28 13.13
CA ARG A 143 -12.56 -4.51 12.32
C ARG A 143 -11.88 -5.72 12.97
N THR A 144 -10.82 -5.52 13.73
CA THR A 144 -10.14 -6.58 14.49
C THR A 144 -10.81 -6.89 15.84
N GLY A 145 -11.65 -5.99 16.35
CA GLY A 145 -12.26 -6.07 17.68
C GLY A 145 -13.66 -6.69 17.72
N THR A 146 -13.84 -7.91 17.22
CA THR A 146 -15.05 -8.71 17.51
C THR A 146 -14.67 -10.07 18.09
N VAL A 147 -15.31 -10.42 19.20
CA VAL A 147 -15.20 -11.61 20.07
C VAL A 147 -14.25 -11.47 21.27
N ALA A 148 -14.74 -10.87 22.35
CA ALA A 148 -14.53 -11.38 23.71
C ALA A 148 -15.59 -10.77 24.66
N GLY A 149 -16.48 -11.60 25.21
CA GLY A 149 -17.16 -11.31 26.47
C GLY A 149 -18.70 -11.22 26.43
N THR A 150 -19.39 -12.35 26.24
CA THR A 150 -20.66 -12.59 26.93
C THR A 150 -20.54 -13.89 27.71
N GLY A 151 -20.72 -13.83 29.02
CA GLY A 151 -20.94 -15.02 29.85
C GLY A 151 -20.23 -14.94 31.18
N THR A 152 -20.86 -14.29 32.15
CA THR A 152 -21.33 -14.93 33.39
C THR A 152 -22.43 -14.07 34.00
#